data_AF-R4FCL0-F1
#
_entry.id   AF-R4FCL0-F1
#
_cell.length_a   1.000
_cell.length_b   1.000
_cell.length_c   1.000
_cell.angle_alpha   90.00
_cell.angle_beta   90.00
_cell.angle_gamma   90.00
#
_symmetry.space_group_name_H-M   'P 1'
#
loop_
_entity.id
_entity.type
_entity.pdbx_description
1 polymer ?
#
loop_
_entity_poly.entity_id
_entity_poly.type
_entity_poly.pdbx_seq_one_letter_code
_entity_poly.pdbx_strand_id
1 'polypeptide(L)'
;MSDEKDLQQLKKEAAERAKQLAKERLAAKQAAEQTEPSLESEDDLALAKKKAAAAAKAKAAALAKQKAAETGEISEEELAKKKAAAAAKAKAAALAKQKAAETGDLSEEELAKKKAAAAAKAKAVAAAKAKSADVAEAKEETPSPNQPYLDKYVKVIEEHLGKDVLENAYINRLSKDVPTLVAKKDTYYKVAEFLKYNEQLSFDYLSELHGTDFQTHMEVYVHLYSYKNRQSVALKVKIDRDNPVIDSLVPLWPGANWPECEAYDLLGIRFEGHPNLIRIFLGENWVGYPLRKDYEPYDMEG
;
A
#
# COMPACT_ATOMS: atom_id res chain seq x y z
N MET A 1 65.06 -31.54 -5.17
CA MET A 1 63.87 -31.48 -4.28
C MET A 1 63.69 -30.13 -3.58
N SER A 2 64.53 -29.12 -3.84
CA SER A 2 64.40 -27.80 -3.21
C SER A 2 63.82 -26.73 -4.14
N ASP A 3 64.02 -26.81 -5.46
CA ASP A 3 63.62 -25.74 -6.39
C ASP A 3 62.10 -25.70 -6.74
N GLU A 4 61.36 -26.79 -6.54
CA GLU A 4 59.93 -26.84 -6.91
C GLU A 4 58.99 -26.29 -5.80
N LYS A 5 59.46 -26.28 -4.55
CA LYS A 5 58.75 -25.65 -3.43
C LYS A 5 58.87 -24.12 -3.46
N ASP A 6 60.00 -23.59 -3.92
CA ASP A 6 60.22 -22.15 -4.08
C ASP A 6 59.33 -21.54 -5.19
N LEU A 7 59.06 -22.29 -6.26
CA LEU A 7 58.19 -21.83 -7.35
C LEU A 7 56.72 -21.68 -6.92
N GLN A 8 56.23 -22.52 -6.01
CA GLN A 8 54.86 -22.39 -5.49
C GLN A 8 54.72 -21.22 -4.51
N GLN A 9 55.76 -20.97 -3.70
CA GLN A 9 55.83 -19.80 -2.83
C GLN A 9 55.82 -18.50 -3.65
N LEU A 10 56.65 -18.43 -4.69
CA LEU A 10 56.73 -17.30 -5.64
C LEU A 10 55.40 -17.06 -6.37
N LYS A 11 54.68 -18.12 -6.77
CA LYS A 11 53.34 -17.99 -7.38
C LYS A 11 52.29 -17.44 -6.41
N LYS A 12 52.37 -17.79 -5.14
CA LYS A 12 51.46 -17.28 -4.10
C LYS A 12 51.75 -15.81 -3.78
N GLU A 13 53.02 -15.43 -3.68
CA GLU A 13 53.43 -14.03 -3.52
C GLU A 13 53.09 -13.17 -4.75
N ALA A 14 53.24 -13.70 -5.96
CA ALA A 14 52.82 -13.01 -7.18
C ALA A 14 51.30 -12.78 -7.22
N ALA A 15 50.50 -13.74 -6.74
CA ALA A 15 49.04 -13.60 -6.66
C ALA A 15 48.60 -12.55 -5.63
N GLU A 16 49.28 -12.49 -4.48
CA GLU A 16 49.07 -11.44 -3.47
C GLU A 16 49.47 -10.06 -4.01
N ARG A 17 50.64 -9.95 -4.65
CA ARG A 17 51.09 -8.71 -5.29
C ARG A 17 50.15 -8.26 -6.41
N ALA A 18 49.55 -9.18 -7.14
CA ALA A 18 48.50 -8.87 -8.12
C ALA A 18 47.21 -8.35 -7.46
N LYS A 19 46.77 -8.94 -6.34
CA LYS A 19 45.66 -8.41 -5.53
C LYS A 19 45.97 -7.01 -4.98
N GLN A 20 47.21 -6.77 -4.56
CA GLN A 20 47.67 -5.46 -4.07
C GLN A 20 47.64 -4.41 -5.18
N LEU A 21 48.22 -4.71 -6.35
CA LEU A 21 48.22 -3.84 -7.53
C LEU A 21 46.79 -3.57 -8.05
N ALA A 22 45.88 -4.54 -7.95
CA ALA A 22 44.47 -4.34 -8.28
C ALA A 22 43.80 -3.36 -7.29
N LYS A 23 44.10 -3.48 -6.00
CA LYS A 23 43.63 -2.56 -4.96
C LYS A 23 44.19 -1.15 -5.16
N GLU A 24 45.47 -1.02 -5.49
CA GLU A 24 46.13 0.26 -5.79
C GLU A 24 45.62 0.90 -7.08
N ARG A 25 45.36 0.13 -8.15
CA ARG A 25 44.70 0.65 -9.36
C ARG A 25 43.29 1.15 -9.09
N LEU A 26 42.56 0.48 -8.21
CA LEU A 26 41.22 0.89 -7.82
C LEU A 26 41.27 2.20 -7.01
N ALA A 27 42.27 2.34 -6.13
CA ALA A 27 42.54 3.60 -5.42
C ALA A 27 43.01 4.73 -6.36
N ALA A 28 43.89 4.44 -7.33
CA ALA A 28 44.35 5.42 -8.33
C ALA A 28 43.20 5.89 -9.24
N LYS A 29 42.24 5.01 -9.54
CA LYS A 29 41.02 5.39 -10.26
C LYS A 29 40.13 6.31 -9.42
N GLN A 30 40.02 6.05 -8.11
CA GLN A 30 39.30 6.91 -7.17
C GLN A 30 39.97 8.28 -7.00
N ALA A 31 41.29 8.35 -7.09
CA ALA A 31 42.03 9.62 -7.03
C ALA A 31 41.93 10.43 -8.34
N ALA A 32 41.96 9.78 -9.51
CA ALA A 32 41.89 10.45 -10.81
C ALA A 32 40.53 11.11 -11.09
N GLU A 33 39.46 10.68 -10.43
CA GLU A 33 38.11 11.26 -10.62
C GLU A 33 37.89 12.52 -9.74
N GLN A 34 38.82 12.85 -8.83
CA GLN A 34 38.70 13.99 -7.92
C GLN A 34 39.40 15.29 -8.37
N THR A 35 39.92 15.39 -9.60
CA THR A 35 40.55 16.65 -10.05
C THR A 35 40.23 16.99 -11.51
N GLU A 36 39.21 17.82 -11.73
CA GLU A 36 39.01 18.53 -13.01
C GLU A 36 40.08 19.62 -13.20
N PRO A 37 40.38 20.01 -14.46
CA PRO A 37 40.05 21.39 -14.83
C PRO A 37 39.51 21.57 -16.27
N SER A 38 39.00 22.78 -16.47
CA SER A 38 38.14 23.39 -17.50
C SER A 38 38.81 23.87 -18.80
N LEU A 39 38.05 23.90 -19.92
CA LEU A 39 37.70 25.08 -20.80
C LEU A 39 37.61 24.80 -22.34
N GLU A 40 36.44 25.17 -22.91
CA GLU A 40 36.12 25.84 -24.21
C GLU A 40 35.99 25.15 -25.60
N SER A 41 34.83 25.45 -26.25
CA SER A 41 34.30 25.24 -27.61
C SER A 41 33.50 23.94 -27.95
N GLU A 42 32.36 24.13 -28.63
CA GLU A 42 31.10 23.37 -28.44
C GLU A 42 30.73 22.30 -29.49
N ASP A 43 31.42 22.13 -30.62
CA ASP A 43 30.92 21.27 -31.73
C ASP A 43 31.66 19.92 -31.98
N ASP A 44 32.90 19.71 -31.54
CA ASP A 44 33.64 18.46 -31.87
C ASP A 44 33.66 17.38 -30.77
N LEU A 45 33.17 17.68 -29.57
CA LEU A 45 32.94 16.65 -28.54
C LEU A 45 31.63 15.87 -28.77
N ALA A 46 30.70 16.41 -29.57
CA ALA A 46 29.40 15.81 -29.89
C ALA A 46 29.51 14.50 -30.69
N LEU A 47 30.60 14.33 -31.44
CA LEU A 47 30.88 13.12 -32.24
C LEU A 47 31.58 12.03 -31.38
N ALA A 48 32.47 12.43 -30.47
CA ALA A 48 33.06 11.55 -29.47
C ALA A 48 32.03 11.08 -28.42
N LYS A 49 31.04 11.95 -28.12
CA LYS A 49 29.82 11.66 -27.34
C LYS A 49 28.93 10.58 -27.96
N LYS A 50 28.95 10.32 -29.27
CA LYS A 50 28.05 9.31 -29.89
C LYS A 50 28.62 7.89 -29.89
N LYS A 51 29.93 7.71 -30.02
CA LYS A 51 30.57 6.36 -30.04
C LYS A 51 30.93 5.83 -28.64
N ALA A 52 31.28 6.70 -27.69
CA ALA A 52 31.51 6.30 -26.30
C ALA A 52 30.19 6.00 -25.54
N ALA A 53 29.11 6.73 -25.85
CA ALA A 53 27.78 6.50 -25.26
C ALA A 53 27.15 5.16 -25.67
N ALA A 54 27.42 4.65 -26.87
CA ALA A 54 26.90 3.34 -27.29
C ALA A 54 27.57 2.17 -26.54
N ALA A 55 28.87 2.26 -26.28
CA ALA A 55 29.62 1.24 -25.52
C ALA A 55 29.35 1.32 -23.99
N ALA A 56 29.13 2.53 -23.45
CA ALA A 56 28.75 2.72 -22.06
C ALA A 56 27.29 2.33 -21.78
N LYS A 57 26.36 2.58 -22.71
CA LYS A 57 24.94 2.20 -22.57
C LYS A 57 24.74 0.68 -22.61
N ALA A 58 25.59 -0.04 -23.34
CA ALA A 58 25.64 -1.50 -23.32
C ALA A 58 26.14 -2.05 -21.96
N LYS A 59 27.09 -1.38 -21.29
CA LYS A 59 27.51 -1.70 -19.92
C LYS A 59 26.49 -1.27 -18.86
N ALA A 60 25.80 -0.15 -19.05
CA ALA A 60 24.76 0.33 -18.14
C ALA A 60 23.50 -0.55 -18.17
N ALA A 61 23.12 -1.10 -19.33
CA ALA A 61 22.01 -2.05 -19.42
C ALA A 61 22.32 -3.41 -18.77
N ALA A 62 23.58 -3.84 -18.79
CA ALA A 62 24.04 -5.03 -18.07
C ALA A 62 24.05 -4.81 -16.54
N LEU A 63 24.45 -3.61 -16.10
CA LEU A 63 24.55 -3.26 -14.68
C LEU A 63 23.17 -2.89 -14.07
N ALA A 64 22.22 -2.37 -14.86
CA ALA A 64 20.83 -2.15 -14.45
C ALA A 64 20.06 -3.48 -14.23
N LYS A 65 20.41 -4.54 -14.98
CA LYS A 65 19.91 -5.88 -14.71
C LYS A 65 20.49 -6.49 -13.42
N GLN A 66 21.67 -6.06 -12.98
CA GLN A 66 22.27 -6.50 -11.71
C GLN A 66 21.81 -5.68 -10.51
N LYS A 67 21.55 -4.38 -10.66
CA LYS A 67 21.09 -3.51 -9.54
C LYS A 67 19.58 -3.44 -9.35
N ALA A 68 18.79 -4.01 -10.26
CA ALA A 68 17.41 -4.41 -9.95
C ALA A 68 17.34 -5.50 -8.85
N ALA A 69 18.48 -6.03 -8.40
CA ALA A 69 18.56 -6.84 -7.19
C ALA A 69 18.69 -6.03 -5.88
N GLU A 70 18.73 -4.68 -5.93
CA GLU A 70 19.03 -3.85 -4.76
C GLU A 70 18.41 -2.44 -4.86
N THR A 71 17.08 -2.31 -4.90
CA THR A 71 16.41 -0.99 -4.78
C THR A 71 15.00 -1.08 -4.22
N GLY A 72 14.73 -0.29 -3.17
CA GLY A 72 13.39 0.04 -2.67
C GLY A 72 12.83 1.36 -3.24
N GLU A 73 11.49 1.42 -3.21
CA GLU A 73 10.52 2.53 -3.19
C GLU A 73 10.54 3.70 -4.22
N ILE A 74 9.64 3.58 -5.20
CA ILE A 74 8.71 4.64 -5.66
C ILE A 74 7.32 3.98 -5.69
N SER A 75 6.28 4.65 -5.17
CA SER A 75 4.95 4.05 -5.01
C SER A 75 4.31 3.62 -6.34
N GLU A 76 3.84 2.38 -6.38
CA GLU A 76 3.50 1.66 -7.60
C GLU A 76 2.22 2.19 -8.30
N GLU A 77 1.38 2.93 -7.58
CA GLU A 77 0.03 3.27 -8.04
C GLU A 77 -0.01 4.48 -9.01
N GLU A 78 0.80 5.51 -8.78
CA GLU A 78 0.91 6.70 -9.64
C GLU A 78 1.67 6.40 -10.96
N LEU A 79 2.63 5.47 -10.91
CA LEU A 79 3.39 5.03 -12.09
C LEU A 79 2.53 4.15 -13.01
N ALA A 80 1.56 3.41 -12.46
CA ALA A 80 0.68 2.50 -13.18
C ALA A 80 -0.48 3.21 -13.88
N LYS A 81 -1.15 4.19 -13.24
CA LYS A 81 -2.26 4.96 -13.85
C LYS A 81 -1.81 5.78 -15.07
N LYS A 82 -0.65 6.44 -14.98
CA LYS A 82 -0.09 7.26 -16.08
C LYS A 82 0.51 6.41 -17.22
N LYS A 83 1.07 5.23 -16.94
CA LYS A 83 1.51 4.27 -17.98
C LYS A 83 0.34 3.62 -18.73
N ALA A 84 -0.75 3.26 -18.05
CA ALA A 84 -1.87 2.55 -18.67
C ALA A 84 -2.67 3.40 -19.67
N ALA A 85 -2.90 4.69 -19.39
CA ALA A 85 -3.64 5.58 -20.27
C ALA A 85 -2.81 6.06 -21.49
N ALA A 86 -1.51 6.32 -21.30
CA ALA A 86 -0.62 6.75 -22.37
C ALA A 86 -0.26 5.60 -23.34
N ALA A 87 -0.08 4.37 -22.84
CA ALA A 87 0.21 3.20 -23.66
C ALA A 87 -1.00 2.77 -24.52
N ALA A 88 -2.23 2.92 -24.00
CA ALA A 88 -3.45 2.58 -24.75
C ALA A 88 -3.73 3.57 -25.90
N LYS A 89 -3.51 4.88 -25.69
CA LYS A 89 -3.73 5.92 -26.70
C LYS A 89 -2.60 5.96 -27.76
N ALA A 90 -1.36 5.68 -27.37
CA ALA A 90 -0.22 5.60 -28.29
C ALA A 90 -0.20 4.32 -29.13
N LYS A 91 -0.57 3.15 -28.57
CA LYS A 91 -0.68 1.92 -29.37
C LYS A 91 -1.81 1.98 -30.39
N ALA A 92 -2.95 2.58 -30.06
CA ALA A 92 -4.09 2.68 -30.99
C ALA A 92 -3.82 3.65 -32.17
N ALA A 93 -3.10 4.75 -31.94
CA ALA A 93 -2.73 5.70 -33.00
C ALA A 93 -1.55 5.22 -33.87
N ALA A 94 -0.58 4.49 -33.30
CA ALA A 94 0.52 3.88 -34.04
C ALA A 94 0.07 2.66 -34.88
N LEU A 95 -0.96 1.94 -34.42
CA LEU A 95 -1.61 0.86 -35.20
C LEU A 95 -2.33 1.36 -36.46
N ALA A 96 -2.65 2.66 -36.56
CA ALA A 96 -3.42 3.18 -37.69
C ALA A 96 -2.57 3.91 -38.74
N LYS A 97 -1.49 4.61 -38.35
CA LYS A 97 -0.72 5.47 -39.27
C LYS A 97 0.51 4.83 -39.91
N GLN A 98 1.12 3.79 -39.32
CA GLN A 98 2.46 3.36 -39.77
C GLN A 98 2.51 2.20 -40.76
N LYS A 99 1.40 1.53 -41.09
CA LYS A 99 1.41 0.48 -42.15
C LYS A 99 0.33 0.63 -43.21
N ALA A 100 -0.30 1.81 -43.25
CA ALA A 100 -0.98 2.29 -44.44
C ALA A 100 0.00 2.98 -45.42
N ALA A 101 1.28 3.16 -45.07
CA ALA A 101 2.20 4.03 -45.81
C ALA A 101 3.41 3.33 -46.47
N GLU A 102 3.65 2.03 -46.25
CA GLU A 102 4.74 1.32 -46.94
C GLU A 102 4.26 -0.06 -47.42
N THR A 103 4.12 -0.15 -48.74
CA THR A 103 4.23 -1.37 -49.56
C THR A 103 3.13 -2.44 -49.47
N GLY A 104 2.29 -2.47 -50.52
CA GLY A 104 2.09 -3.67 -51.34
C GLY A 104 0.99 -4.64 -50.91
N ASP A 105 -0.15 -4.53 -51.62
CA ASP A 105 -1.17 -5.56 -51.91
C ASP A 105 -1.60 -6.52 -50.78
N LEU A 106 -2.68 -6.17 -50.08
CA LEU A 106 -3.48 -7.08 -49.26
C LEU A 106 -4.96 -6.74 -49.45
N SER A 107 -5.79 -7.76 -49.70
CA SER A 107 -7.22 -7.60 -50.00
C SER A 107 -8.02 -7.03 -48.82
N GLU A 108 -9.12 -6.33 -49.14
CA GLU A 108 -9.98 -5.59 -48.19
C GLU A 108 -10.51 -6.46 -47.02
N GLU A 109 -10.59 -7.77 -47.19
CA GLU A 109 -11.10 -8.74 -46.21
C GLU A 109 -10.14 -8.95 -45.01
N GLU A 110 -8.83 -8.95 -45.25
CA GLU A 110 -7.79 -9.14 -44.21
C GLU A 110 -7.66 -7.90 -43.29
N LEU A 111 -7.92 -6.71 -43.84
CA LEU A 111 -7.84 -5.44 -43.11
C LEU A 111 -9.08 -5.22 -42.22
N ALA A 112 -10.24 -5.74 -42.63
CA ALA A 112 -11.48 -5.76 -41.84
C ALA A 112 -11.36 -6.69 -40.61
N LYS A 113 -10.76 -7.88 -40.79
CA LYS A 113 -10.59 -8.88 -39.72
C LYS A 113 -9.64 -8.39 -38.61
N LYS A 114 -8.58 -7.67 -38.97
CA LYS A 114 -7.61 -7.11 -38.01
C LYS A 114 -8.14 -5.88 -37.26
N LYS A 115 -9.00 -5.06 -37.89
CA LYS A 115 -9.71 -3.96 -37.20
C LYS A 115 -10.76 -4.48 -36.20
N ALA A 116 -11.51 -5.52 -36.55
CA ALA A 116 -12.51 -6.12 -35.67
C ALA A 116 -11.90 -6.73 -34.39
N ALA A 117 -10.76 -7.42 -34.50
CA ALA A 117 -10.07 -8.01 -33.36
C ALA A 117 -9.47 -6.94 -32.41
N ALA A 118 -8.97 -5.82 -32.94
CA ALA A 118 -8.48 -4.70 -32.15
C ALA A 118 -9.60 -3.96 -31.39
N ALA A 119 -10.78 -3.84 -32.02
CA ALA A 119 -11.96 -3.24 -31.39
C ALA A 119 -12.56 -4.14 -30.28
N ALA A 120 -12.59 -5.45 -30.46
CA ALA A 120 -13.06 -6.40 -29.43
C ALA A 120 -12.17 -6.40 -28.18
N LYS A 121 -10.84 -6.32 -28.36
CA LYS A 121 -9.90 -6.25 -27.24
C LYS A 121 -9.95 -4.91 -26.52
N ALA A 122 -10.22 -3.81 -27.23
CA ALA A 122 -10.45 -2.49 -26.62
C ALA A 122 -11.78 -2.42 -25.84
N LYS A 123 -12.83 -3.11 -26.29
CA LYS A 123 -14.13 -3.21 -25.61
C LYS A 123 -14.04 -3.99 -24.28
N ALA A 124 -13.18 -5.00 -24.20
CA ALA A 124 -12.86 -5.71 -22.95
C ALA A 124 -12.11 -4.83 -21.93
N VAL A 125 -11.24 -3.93 -22.40
CA VAL A 125 -10.52 -2.95 -21.55
C VAL A 125 -11.45 -1.82 -21.08
N ALA A 126 -12.49 -1.46 -21.86
CA ALA A 126 -13.53 -0.51 -21.45
C ALA A 126 -14.50 -1.11 -20.41
N ALA A 127 -14.85 -2.41 -20.53
CA ALA A 127 -15.68 -3.11 -19.56
C ALA A 127 -14.99 -3.30 -18.19
N ALA A 128 -13.66 -3.47 -18.17
CA ALA A 128 -12.88 -3.47 -16.92
C ALA A 128 -12.81 -2.08 -16.25
N LYS A 129 -12.88 -0.99 -17.05
CA LYS A 129 -13.02 0.40 -16.55
C LYS A 129 -14.43 0.71 -16.04
N ALA A 130 -15.49 0.08 -16.57
CA ALA A 130 -16.87 0.29 -16.14
C ALA A 130 -17.22 -0.36 -14.78
N LYS A 131 -16.39 -1.28 -14.25
CA LYS A 131 -16.56 -1.86 -12.90
C LYS A 131 -15.67 -1.23 -11.82
N SER A 132 -14.66 -0.45 -12.20
CA SER A 132 -13.69 0.14 -11.28
C SER A 132 -13.74 1.67 -11.23
N ALA A 133 -14.59 2.31 -12.04
CA ALA A 133 -14.77 3.77 -12.05
C ALA A 133 -16.01 4.26 -11.27
N ASP A 134 -16.87 3.39 -10.74
CA ASP A 134 -18.15 3.81 -10.13
C ASP A 134 -18.10 4.13 -8.62
N VAL A 135 -16.94 4.10 -7.95
CA VAL A 135 -16.89 4.41 -6.49
C VAL A 135 -15.79 5.42 -6.11
N ALA A 136 -15.04 5.95 -7.06
CA ALA A 136 -14.03 6.98 -6.79
C ALA A 136 -14.21 8.19 -7.72
N GLU A 137 -15.40 8.78 -7.69
CA GLU A 137 -15.60 10.14 -8.18
C GLU A 137 -16.15 10.96 -7.01
N ALA A 138 -15.25 11.76 -6.42
CA ALA A 138 -15.59 12.82 -5.47
C ALA A 138 -16.52 13.81 -6.17
N LYS A 139 -17.82 13.62 -6.00
CA LYS A 139 -18.79 14.72 -6.15
C LYS A 139 -18.52 15.70 -5.03
N GLU A 140 -18.46 16.99 -5.36
CA GLU A 140 -18.78 18.06 -4.42
C GLU A 140 -20.15 17.73 -3.80
N GLU A 141 -20.13 17.16 -2.61
CA GLU A 141 -21.33 16.75 -1.91
C GLU A 141 -21.78 17.88 -1.00
N THR A 142 -23.07 18.20 -1.11
CA THR A 142 -23.79 19.02 -0.13
C THR A 142 -23.44 18.56 1.29
N PRO A 143 -23.14 19.48 2.23
CA PRO A 143 -22.76 19.12 3.58
C PRO A 143 -23.83 18.20 4.16
N SER A 144 -23.38 17.07 4.71
CA SER A 144 -24.28 16.11 5.34
C SER A 144 -25.11 16.79 6.44
N PRO A 145 -26.37 16.40 6.64
CA PRO A 145 -27.16 16.88 7.79
C PRO A 145 -26.44 16.72 9.12
N ASN A 146 -25.56 15.73 9.24
CA ASN A 146 -24.83 15.40 10.47
C ASN A 146 -23.43 16.05 10.57
N GLN A 147 -23.03 16.84 9.57
CA GLN A 147 -21.74 17.55 9.59
C GLN A 147 -21.54 18.41 10.85
N PRO A 148 -22.54 19.19 11.32
CA PRO A 148 -22.36 20.01 12.53
C PRO A 148 -22.10 19.19 13.79
N TYR A 149 -22.59 17.95 13.85
CA TYR A 149 -22.36 17.06 14.99
C TYR A 149 -20.93 16.52 14.97
N LEU A 150 -20.43 16.13 13.80
CA LEU A 150 -19.02 15.73 13.65
C LEU A 150 -18.09 16.85 14.09
N ASP A 151 -18.33 18.07 13.61
CA ASP A 151 -17.50 19.24 13.94
C ASP A 151 -17.55 19.54 15.45
N LYS A 152 -18.73 19.40 16.07
CA LYS A 152 -18.88 19.49 17.53
C LYS A 152 -18.05 18.43 18.25
N TYR A 153 -18.10 17.17 17.82
CA TYR A 153 -17.38 16.08 18.47
C TYR A 153 -15.88 16.27 18.38
N VAL A 154 -15.36 16.58 17.19
CA VAL A 154 -13.93 16.85 16.97
C VAL A 154 -13.47 18.01 17.84
N LYS A 155 -14.21 19.13 17.85
CA LYS A 155 -13.88 20.30 18.66
C LYS A 155 -13.77 19.97 20.15
N VAL A 156 -14.76 19.27 20.70
CA VAL A 156 -14.79 18.91 22.13
C VAL A 156 -13.66 17.92 22.47
N ILE A 157 -13.35 16.98 21.58
CA ILE A 157 -12.23 16.05 21.77
C ILE A 157 -10.89 16.80 21.73
N GLU A 158 -10.69 17.67 20.75
CA GLU A 158 -9.45 18.44 20.61
C GLU A 158 -9.20 19.40 21.79
N GLU A 159 -10.27 20.03 22.32
CA GLU A 159 -10.17 20.95 23.45
C GLU A 159 -9.77 20.25 24.77
N HIS A 160 -10.19 19.00 24.97
CA HIS A 160 -9.99 18.28 26.23
C HIS A 160 -8.85 17.25 26.21
N LEU A 161 -8.70 16.51 25.10
CA LEU A 161 -7.70 15.45 24.94
C LEU A 161 -6.51 15.86 24.06
N GLY A 162 -6.66 16.93 23.27
CA GLY A 162 -5.64 17.43 22.35
C GLY A 162 -5.82 16.95 20.91
N LYS A 163 -5.09 17.57 19.99
CA LYS A 163 -5.21 17.34 18.54
C LYS A 163 -4.61 16.03 18.04
N ASP A 164 -3.69 15.44 18.79
CA ASP A 164 -2.93 14.25 18.35
C ASP A 164 -3.69 12.93 18.57
N VAL A 165 -4.92 13.02 19.05
CA VAL A 165 -5.70 11.88 19.55
C VAL A 165 -6.43 11.16 18.41
N LEU A 166 -6.87 11.90 17.41
CA LEU A 166 -7.56 11.39 16.23
C LEU A 166 -6.64 11.43 15.02
N GLU A 167 -6.69 10.39 14.18
CA GLU A 167 -6.03 10.38 12.88
C GLU A 167 -6.88 11.08 11.82
N ASN A 168 -8.20 10.91 11.89
CA ASN A 168 -9.15 11.43 10.91
C ASN A 168 -10.56 11.51 11.51
N ALA A 169 -11.42 12.31 10.90
CA ALA A 169 -12.84 12.41 11.23
C ALA A 169 -13.62 12.71 9.94
N TYR A 170 -14.63 11.91 9.63
CA TYR A 170 -15.43 12.06 8.41
C TYR A 170 -16.86 11.58 8.59
N ILE A 171 -17.74 12.00 7.67
CA ILE A 171 -19.12 11.48 7.61
C ILE A 171 -19.16 10.24 6.72
N ASN A 172 -19.64 9.13 7.27
CA ASN A 172 -19.83 7.91 6.51
C ASN A 172 -21.20 7.90 5.82
N ARG A 173 -21.24 8.27 4.53
CA ARG A 173 -22.45 8.27 3.70
C ARG A 173 -23.09 6.89 3.57
N LEU A 174 -22.27 5.84 3.50
CA LEU A 174 -22.74 4.46 3.34
C LEU A 174 -23.46 3.96 4.59
N SER A 175 -23.06 4.46 5.76
CA SER A 175 -23.67 4.14 7.06
C SER A 175 -24.69 5.19 7.48
N LYS A 176 -25.52 5.71 6.56
CA LYS A 176 -26.58 6.70 6.85
C LYS A 176 -26.05 8.01 7.46
N ASP A 177 -24.97 8.54 6.90
CA ASP A 177 -24.37 9.80 7.34
C ASP A 177 -23.88 9.81 8.79
N VAL A 178 -23.50 8.65 9.33
CA VAL A 178 -23.02 8.57 10.73
C VAL A 178 -21.64 9.24 10.85
N PRO A 179 -21.47 10.18 11.80
CA PRO A 179 -20.17 10.75 12.15
C PRO A 179 -19.19 9.65 12.57
N THR A 180 -18.05 9.56 11.88
CA THR A 180 -17.03 8.54 12.14
C THR A 180 -15.73 9.21 12.58
N LEU A 181 -15.23 8.82 13.75
CA LEU A 181 -13.99 9.26 14.34
C LEU A 181 -12.95 8.14 14.20
N VAL A 182 -11.81 8.43 13.60
CA VAL A 182 -10.69 7.50 13.49
C VAL A 182 -9.67 7.85 14.57
N ALA A 183 -9.57 7.02 15.60
CA ALA A 183 -8.61 7.17 16.69
C ALA A 183 -7.33 6.38 16.42
N LYS A 184 -6.22 6.86 16.99
CA LYS A 184 -4.98 6.08 17.05
C LYS A 184 -5.16 4.93 18.03
N LYS A 185 -4.43 3.84 17.81
CA LYS A 185 -4.43 2.68 18.72
C LYS A 185 -4.13 3.07 20.17
N ASP A 186 -3.11 3.90 20.40
CA ASP A 186 -2.65 4.27 21.75
C ASP A 186 -3.61 5.20 22.52
N THR A 187 -4.49 5.89 21.80
CA THR A 187 -5.43 6.86 22.38
C THR A 187 -6.87 6.34 22.37
N TYR A 188 -7.13 5.21 21.72
CA TYR A 188 -8.45 4.63 21.51
C TYR A 188 -9.27 4.52 22.80
N TYR A 189 -8.72 3.89 23.85
CA TYR A 189 -9.43 3.73 25.12
C TYR A 189 -9.76 5.07 25.77
N LYS A 190 -8.83 6.03 25.75
CA LYS A 190 -9.02 7.38 26.30
C LYS A 190 -10.12 8.14 25.56
N VAL A 191 -10.18 8.01 24.24
CA VAL A 191 -11.26 8.60 23.43
C VAL A 191 -12.59 7.97 23.80
N ALA A 192 -12.64 6.63 23.89
CA ALA A 192 -13.86 5.92 24.23
C ALA A 192 -14.37 6.30 25.64
N GLU A 193 -13.48 6.35 26.63
CA GLU A 193 -13.77 6.81 27.99
C GLU A 193 -14.34 8.23 27.99
N PHE A 194 -13.72 9.14 27.23
CA PHE A 194 -14.20 10.51 27.10
C PHE A 194 -15.57 10.61 26.42
N LEU A 195 -15.79 9.86 25.34
CA LEU A 195 -17.10 9.80 24.66
C LEU A 195 -18.21 9.35 25.62
N LYS A 196 -17.90 8.41 26.53
CA LYS A 196 -18.84 7.93 27.54
C LYS A 196 -19.13 8.97 28.61
N TYR A 197 -18.09 9.47 29.28
CA TYR A 197 -18.26 10.25 30.51
C TYR A 197 -18.41 11.75 30.31
N ASN A 198 -18.09 12.29 29.12
CA ASN A 198 -18.26 13.71 28.85
C ASN A 198 -19.76 14.09 28.87
N GLU A 199 -20.14 15.07 29.69
CA GLU A 199 -21.54 15.49 29.85
C GLU A 199 -22.17 16.12 28.59
N GLN A 200 -21.34 16.65 27.69
CA GLN A 200 -21.78 17.26 26.43
C GLN A 200 -22.06 16.21 25.33
N LEU A 201 -21.40 15.05 25.41
CA LEU A 201 -21.48 13.98 24.42
C LEU A 201 -22.34 12.81 24.92
N SER A 202 -22.04 12.29 26.11
CA SER A 202 -22.78 11.27 26.85
C SER A 202 -23.21 10.10 25.97
N PHE A 203 -22.24 9.34 25.45
CA PHE A 203 -22.51 8.13 24.67
C PHE A 203 -22.73 6.93 25.59
N ASP A 204 -23.96 6.76 26.04
CA ASP A 204 -24.33 5.78 27.05
C ASP A 204 -24.44 4.35 26.51
N TYR A 205 -24.71 4.20 25.21
CA TYR A 205 -25.06 2.92 24.59
C TYR A 205 -24.06 2.50 23.51
N LEU A 206 -23.57 1.26 23.60
CA LEU A 206 -22.84 0.60 22.53
C LEU A 206 -23.83 -0.25 21.73
N SER A 207 -24.02 0.14 20.47
CA SER A 207 -24.97 -0.50 19.57
C SER A 207 -24.37 -1.72 18.89
N GLU A 208 -23.11 -1.64 18.48
CA GLU A 208 -22.43 -2.70 17.74
C GLU A 208 -20.92 -2.51 17.87
N LEU A 209 -20.19 -3.63 17.84
CA LEU A 209 -18.74 -3.65 17.65
C LEU A 209 -18.43 -4.78 16.65
N HIS A 210 -17.63 -4.47 15.64
CA HIS A 210 -17.17 -5.47 14.68
C HIS A 210 -15.74 -5.19 14.23
N GLY A 211 -15.03 -6.27 13.88
CA GLY A 211 -13.72 -6.19 13.25
C GLY A 211 -13.83 -6.36 11.73
N THR A 212 -12.89 -5.81 10.98
CA THR A 212 -12.74 -6.04 9.53
C THR A 212 -11.28 -6.24 9.17
N ASP A 213 -10.98 -7.28 8.38
CA ASP A 213 -9.65 -7.56 7.86
C ASP A 213 -9.47 -6.95 6.45
N PHE A 214 -8.50 -6.04 6.32
CA PHE A 214 -8.10 -5.41 5.06
C PHE A 214 -6.82 -6.02 4.46
N GLN A 215 -6.40 -7.21 4.91
CA GLN A 215 -5.16 -7.93 4.53
C GLN A 215 -3.85 -7.24 4.94
N THR A 216 -3.81 -5.91 4.94
CA THR A 216 -2.66 -5.10 5.35
C THR A 216 -2.74 -4.70 6.82
N HIS A 217 -3.95 -4.46 7.31
CA HIS A 217 -4.25 -4.07 8.68
C HIS A 217 -5.64 -4.61 9.05
N MET A 218 -5.94 -4.61 10.35
CA MET A 218 -7.31 -4.83 10.82
C MET A 218 -7.90 -3.53 11.32
N GLU A 219 -9.21 -3.41 11.21
CA GLU A 219 -9.95 -2.28 11.75
C GLU A 219 -10.99 -2.78 12.73
N VAL A 220 -11.14 -2.10 13.86
CA VAL A 220 -12.25 -2.30 14.78
C VAL A 220 -13.16 -1.09 14.67
N TYR A 221 -14.45 -1.35 14.53
CA TYR A 221 -15.49 -0.34 14.43
C TYR A 221 -16.44 -0.50 15.61
N VAL A 222 -16.74 0.60 16.29
CA VAL A 222 -17.63 0.65 17.42
C VAL A 222 -18.69 1.70 17.17
N HIS A 223 -19.94 1.27 17.09
CA HIS A 223 -21.06 2.17 16.94
C HIS A 223 -21.66 2.51 18.29
N LEU A 224 -21.65 3.80 18.62
CA LEU A 224 -22.13 4.33 19.89
C LEU A 224 -23.35 5.23 19.66
N TYR A 225 -24.24 5.27 20.64
CA TYR A 225 -25.42 6.10 20.64
C TYR A 225 -25.58 6.85 21.96
N SER A 226 -25.88 8.14 21.85
CA SER A 226 -26.23 9.00 22.97
C SER A 226 -27.74 9.17 23.05
N TYR A 227 -28.36 8.67 24.12
CA TYR A 227 -29.79 8.88 24.35
C TYR A 227 -30.11 10.32 24.72
N LYS A 228 -29.21 10.97 25.48
CA LYS A 228 -29.36 12.36 25.90
C LYS A 228 -29.42 13.32 24.72
N ASN A 229 -28.50 13.13 23.76
CA ASN A 229 -28.40 13.99 22.58
C ASN A 229 -29.19 13.45 21.37
N ARG A 230 -29.64 12.19 21.42
CA ARG A 230 -30.26 11.44 20.31
C ARG A 230 -29.39 11.39 19.06
N GLN A 231 -28.09 11.22 19.25
CA GLN A 231 -27.10 11.19 18.18
C GLN A 231 -26.28 9.91 18.22
N SER A 232 -25.81 9.47 17.06
CA SER A 232 -24.85 8.37 16.93
C SER A 232 -23.46 8.88 16.55
N VAL A 233 -22.46 8.10 16.95
CA VAL A 233 -21.09 8.26 16.49
C VAL A 233 -20.49 6.88 16.29
N ALA A 234 -19.60 6.76 15.31
CA ALA A 234 -18.76 5.60 15.17
C ALA A 234 -17.33 5.94 15.59
N LEU A 235 -16.75 5.08 16.43
CA LEU A 235 -15.34 5.09 16.76
C LEU A 235 -14.66 3.96 15.98
N LYS A 236 -13.66 4.33 15.19
CA LYS A 236 -12.90 3.44 14.35
C LYS A 236 -11.43 3.50 14.75
N VAL A 237 -10.75 2.36 14.71
CA VAL A 237 -9.33 2.25 15.03
C VAL A 237 -8.66 1.25 14.11
N LYS A 238 -7.47 1.61 13.65
CA LYS A 238 -6.62 0.73 12.85
C LYS A 238 -5.63 0.04 13.77
N ILE A 239 -5.51 -1.27 13.61
CA ILE A 239 -4.56 -2.10 14.36
C ILE A 239 -3.74 -2.96 13.42
N ASP A 240 -2.58 -3.36 13.91
CA ASP A 240 -1.71 -4.31 13.22
C ASP A 240 -2.40 -5.66 13.00
N ARG A 241 -2.19 -6.27 11.84
CA ARG A 241 -2.84 -7.53 11.47
C ARG A 241 -2.14 -8.76 12.03
N ASP A 242 -0.82 -8.71 12.16
CA ASP A 242 0.00 -9.84 12.63
C ASP A 242 -0.15 -10.01 14.14
N ASN A 243 -0.19 -8.88 14.87
CA ASN A 243 -0.46 -8.84 16.30
C ASN A 243 -1.65 -7.91 16.63
N PRO A 244 -2.90 -8.33 16.32
CA PRO A 244 -4.08 -7.52 16.55
C PRO A 244 -4.44 -7.52 18.03
N VAL A 245 -3.94 -6.51 18.74
CA VAL A 245 -4.19 -6.28 20.17
C VAL A 245 -4.70 -4.87 20.36
N ILE A 246 -5.76 -4.72 21.16
CA ILE A 246 -6.38 -3.43 21.50
C ILE A 246 -7.01 -3.48 22.90
N ASP A 247 -7.24 -2.34 23.52
CA ASP A 247 -7.95 -2.26 24.80
C ASP A 247 -9.44 -2.64 24.67
N SER A 248 -9.93 -3.40 25.65
CA SER A 248 -11.35 -3.76 25.79
C SER A 248 -12.18 -2.56 26.20
N LEU A 249 -13.36 -2.44 25.59
CA LEU A 249 -14.37 -1.45 25.97
C LEU A 249 -15.37 -1.99 27.00
N VAL A 250 -15.29 -3.26 27.41
CA VAL A 250 -16.19 -3.85 28.40
C VAL A 250 -16.28 -3.09 29.73
N PRO A 251 -15.17 -2.58 30.31
CA PRO A 251 -15.24 -1.78 31.54
C PRO A 251 -16.07 -0.51 31.38
N LEU A 252 -16.15 0.04 30.16
CA LEU A 252 -16.92 1.22 29.82
C LEU A 252 -18.36 0.83 29.45
N TRP A 253 -18.55 -0.13 28.54
CA TRP A 253 -19.86 -0.64 28.13
C TRP A 253 -19.90 -2.16 28.27
N PRO A 254 -20.61 -2.70 29.28
CA PRO A 254 -20.73 -4.15 29.46
C PRO A 254 -21.30 -4.89 28.25
N GLY A 255 -22.05 -4.19 27.38
CA GLY A 255 -22.56 -4.72 26.11
C GLY A 255 -21.48 -5.09 25.08
N ALA A 256 -20.22 -4.65 25.27
CA ALA A 256 -19.11 -5.00 24.39
C ALA A 256 -18.62 -6.45 24.54
N ASN A 257 -19.01 -7.14 25.63
CA ASN A 257 -18.44 -8.45 25.99
C ASN A 257 -18.60 -9.49 24.88
N TRP A 258 -19.84 -9.67 24.39
CA TRP A 258 -20.11 -10.64 23.33
C TRP A 258 -19.48 -10.24 21.98
N PRO A 259 -19.62 -8.99 21.50
CA PRO A 259 -18.93 -8.55 20.28
C PRO A 259 -17.40 -8.67 20.30
N GLU A 260 -16.76 -8.41 21.45
CA GLU A 260 -15.32 -8.56 21.58
C GLU A 260 -14.90 -10.04 21.54
N CYS A 261 -15.67 -10.93 22.18
CA CYS A 261 -15.47 -12.37 22.06
C CYS A 261 -15.69 -12.86 20.61
N GLU A 262 -16.70 -12.34 19.90
CA GLU A 262 -16.92 -12.62 18.48
C GLU A 262 -15.73 -12.22 17.60
N ALA A 263 -15.25 -10.98 17.77
CA ALA A 263 -14.10 -10.48 17.03
C ALA A 263 -12.82 -11.26 17.36
N TYR A 264 -12.65 -11.69 18.62
CA TYR A 264 -11.57 -12.60 19.00
C TYR A 264 -11.69 -13.96 18.34
N ASP A 265 -12.88 -14.55 18.31
CA ASP A 265 -13.09 -15.89 17.78
C ASP A 265 -12.96 -15.95 16.26
N LEU A 266 -13.53 -14.97 15.56
CA LEU A 266 -13.62 -15.00 14.10
C LEU A 266 -12.44 -14.32 13.39
N LEU A 267 -11.82 -13.31 14.01
CA LEU A 267 -10.71 -12.54 13.45
C LEU A 267 -9.42 -12.65 14.27
N GLY A 268 -9.47 -13.13 15.50
CA GLY A 268 -8.28 -13.27 16.35
C GLY A 268 -7.81 -11.98 17.00
N ILE A 269 -8.67 -10.95 17.06
CA ILE A 269 -8.35 -9.67 17.71
C ILE A 269 -8.39 -9.87 19.23
N ARG A 270 -7.27 -9.62 19.91
CA ARG A 270 -7.19 -9.72 21.38
C ARG A 270 -7.57 -8.39 22.03
N PHE A 271 -8.47 -8.46 23.01
CA PHE A 271 -8.93 -7.32 23.78
C PHE A 271 -8.32 -7.34 25.19
N GLU A 272 -7.39 -6.43 25.47
CA GLU A 272 -6.74 -6.30 26.78
C GLU A 272 -7.69 -5.70 27.82
N GLY A 273 -7.72 -6.25 29.03
CA GLY A 273 -8.65 -5.83 30.08
C GLY A 273 -10.07 -6.43 29.96
N HIS A 274 -10.31 -7.29 28.98
CA HIS A 274 -11.57 -8.03 28.88
C HIS A 274 -11.70 -9.07 30.01
N PRO A 275 -12.84 -9.16 30.72
CA PRO A 275 -12.97 -10.01 31.91
C PRO A 275 -12.94 -11.52 31.62
N ASN A 276 -13.44 -11.94 30.45
CA ASN A 276 -13.46 -13.35 30.07
C ASN A 276 -13.45 -13.52 28.54
N LEU A 277 -12.28 -13.32 27.92
CA LEU A 277 -12.15 -13.38 26.46
C LEU A 277 -12.06 -14.84 26.00
N ILE A 278 -13.14 -15.37 25.44
CA ILE A 278 -13.26 -16.76 25.02
C ILE A 278 -13.78 -16.86 23.58
N ARG A 279 -13.58 -18.02 22.97
CA ARG A 279 -14.22 -18.38 21.69
C ARG A 279 -15.67 -18.78 21.95
N ILE A 280 -16.60 -18.27 21.14
CA ILE A 280 -18.05 -18.41 21.37
C ILE A 280 -18.80 -19.10 20.22
N PHE A 281 -18.22 -19.11 19.03
CA PHE A 281 -18.76 -19.71 17.81
C PHE A 281 -17.98 -20.95 17.37
N LEU A 282 -16.64 -20.88 17.39
CA LEU A 282 -15.78 -21.95 16.90
C LEU A 282 -15.55 -23.01 17.99
N GLY A 283 -15.45 -24.28 17.57
CA GLY A 283 -15.13 -25.39 18.46
C GLY A 283 -13.73 -25.26 19.07
N GLU A 284 -13.52 -25.90 20.23
CA GLU A 284 -12.26 -25.83 20.99
C GLU A 284 -11.02 -26.23 20.18
N ASN A 285 -11.19 -27.18 19.25
CA ASN A 285 -10.11 -27.69 18.40
C ASN A 285 -9.97 -26.94 17.06
N TRP A 286 -10.72 -25.85 16.85
CA TRP A 286 -10.65 -25.11 15.60
C TRP A 286 -9.33 -24.36 15.46
N VAL A 287 -8.64 -24.56 14.34
CA VAL A 287 -7.38 -23.88 14.04
C VAL A 287 -7.63 -22.75 13.04
N GLY A 288 -7.17 -21.55 13.38
CA GLY A 288 -7.32 -20.36 12.53
C GLY A 288 -8.54 -19.50 12.86
N TYR A 289 -8.82 -18.54 11.96
CA TYR A 289 -9.79 -17.45 12.12
C TYR A 289 -10.57 -17.25 10.81
N PRO A 290 -11.81 -17.77 10.70
CA PRO A 290 -12.53 -17.87 9.43
C PRO A 290 -12.81 -16.56 8.70
N LEU A 291 -12.88 -15.43 9.40
CA LEU A 291 -13.15 -14.13 8.77
C LEU A 291 -11.89 -13.42 8.27
N ARG A 292 -10.69 -13.98 8.52
CA ARG A 292 -9.47 -13.46 7.91
C ARG A 292 -9.44 -13.82 6.43
N LYS A 293 -8.93 -12.90 5.61
CA LYS A 293 -8.96 -13.05 4.14
C LYS A 293 -7.97 -14.10 3.60
N ASP A 294 -7.05 -14.55 4.42
CA ASP A 294 -6.07 -15.62 4.14
C ASP A 294 -6.49 -16.98 4.71
N TYR A 295 -7.67 -17.09 5.31
CA TYR A 295 -8.15 -18.35 5.86
C TYR A 295 -8.50 -19.33 4.74
N GLU A 296 -7.80 -20.45 4.69
CA GLU A 296 -8.14 -21.59 3.84
C GLU A 296 -9.02 -22.57 4.63
N PRO A 297 -10.27 -22.82 4.19
CA PRO A 297 -11.12 -23.83 4.82
C PRO A 297 -10.44 -25.19 4.80
N TYR A 298 -10.49 -25.88 5.94
CA TYR A 298 -10.00 -27.26 6.03
C TYR A 298 -10.94 -28.16 5.21
N ASP A 299 -10.58 -28.46 3.97
CA ASP A 299 -11.36 -29.34 3.10
C ASP A 299 -11.11 -30.80 3.53
N MET A 300 -12.09 -31.42 4.17
CA MET A 300 -12.02 -32.82 4.61
C MET A 300 -12.48 -33.83 3.54
N GLU A 301 -12.75 -33.39 2.31
CA GLU A 301 -13.04 -34.29 1.19
C GLU A 301 -11.82 -34.45 0.28
N GLY A 302 -10.98 -35.43 0.62
CA GLY A 302 -9.91 -35.99 -0.22
C GLY A 302 -9.94 -37.51 -0.18
#